data_AF-A0A3B9MDK5-F1
#
_entry.id   AF-A0A3B9MDK5-F1
#
_cell.length_a   1.000
_cell.length_b   1.000
_cell.length_c   1.000
_cell.angle_alpha   90.00
_cell.angle_beta   90.00
_cell.angle_gamma   90.00
#
_symmetry.space_group_name_H-M   'P 1'
#
loop_
_entity.id
_entity.type
_entity.pdbx_description
1 polymer ?
#
loop_
_entity_poly.entity_id
_entity_poly.type
_entity_poly.pdbx_seq_one_letter_code
_entity_poly.pdbx_strand_id
1 'polypeptide(L)'
;TPVLITVTAGIAEPRYASLKGIMAARSKEIKQVGLGELGIERGEVGETIEGLADAEARKAGAIIQDDGTAVDRILQVLAEAKVV
;
A
#
# COMPACT_ATOMS: atom_id res chain seq x y z
N THR A 1 -24.69 -16.66 -4.81
CA THR A 1 -23.88 -15.86 -3.88
C THR A 1 -23.11 -14.81 -4.66
N PRO A 2 -23.62 -13.56 -4.76
CA PRO A 2 -22.76 -12.44 -5.09
C PRO A 2 -22.02 -12.00 -3.81
N VAL A 3 -20.68 -11.99 -3.86
CA VAL A 3 -19.83 -11.50 -2.78
C VAL A 3 -18.74 -10.60 -3.36
N LEU A 4 -18.28 -9.62 -2.56
CA LEU A 4 -17.17 -8.74 -2.89
C LEU A 4 -15.93 -9.19 -2.11
N ILE A 5 -14.78 -9.33 -2.79
CA ILE A 5 -13.51 -9.72 -2.18
C ILE A 5 -12.44 -8.72 -2.58
N THR A 6 -11.75 -8.16 -1.59
CA THR A 6 -10.54 -7.35 -1.77
C THR A 6 -9.31 -8.22 -1.53
N VAL A 7 -8.32 -8.17 -2.42
CA VAL A 7 -7.07 -8.95 -2.30
C VAL A 7 -5.88 -8.04 -2.02
N THR A 8 -5.00 -8.46 -1.12
CA THR A 8 -3.74 -7.79 -0.81
C THR A 8 -2.57 -8.46 -1.54
N ALA A 9 -1.45 -7.74 -1.71
CA ALA A 9 -0.28 -8.23 -2.44
C ALA A 9 0.27 -9.59 -1.95
N GLY A 10 0.08 -9.96 -0.68
CA GLY A 10 0.59 -11.22 -0.12
C GLY A 10 -0.17 -12.49 -0.50
N ILE A 11 -1.27 -12.40 -1.26
CA ILE A 11 -2.08 -13.59 -1.57
C ILE A 11 -1.38 -14.57 -2.52
N ALA A 12 -0.57 -14.06 -3.45
CA ALA A 12 0.19 -14.86 -4.41
C ALA A 12 1.24 -14.01 -5.14
N GLU A 13 2.29 -14.67 -5.64
CA GLU A 13 3.27 -14.04 -6.54
C GLU A 13 2.69 -13.92 -7.97
N PRO A 14 2.76 -12.73 -8.61
CA PRO A 14 2.34 -12.56 -9.99
C PRO A 14 3.16 -13.45 -10.93
N ARG A 15 2.48 -14.23 -11.77
CA ARG A 15 3.13 -15.09 -12.76
C ARG A 15 3.64 -14.27 -13.94
N TYR A 16 4.78 -14.67 -14.49
CA TYR A 16 5.27 -14.07 -15.73
C TYR A 16 4.34 -14.40 -16.91
N ALA A 17 4.07 -13.41 -17.75
CA ALA A 17 3.22 -13.59 -18.92
C ALA A 17 3.96 -14.34 -20.03
N SER A 18 3.27 -15.26 -20.71
CA SER A 18 3.82 -15.91 -21.91
C SER A 18 3.77 -14.96 -23.10
N LEU A 19 4.66 -15.15 -24.09
CA LEU A 19 4.67 -14.36 -25.33
C LEU A 19 3.30 -14.38 -26.02
N LYS A 20 2.66 -15.55 -26.09
CA LYS A 20 1.30 -15.70 -26.63
C LYS A 20 0.28 -14.88 -25.83
N GLY A 21 0.38 -14.89 -24.50
CA GLY A 21 -0.48 -14.10 -23.61
C GLY A 21 -0.33 -12.59 -23.85
N ILE A 22 0.91 -12.12 -23.99
CA ILE A 22 1.21 -10.71 -24.29
C ILE A 22 0.62 -10.29 -25.65
N MET A 23 0.83 -11.10 -26.70
CA MET A 23 0.31 -10.80 -28.04
C MET A 23 -1.22 -10.80 -28.08
N ALA A 24 -1.86 -11.73 -27.37
CA ALA A 24 -3.31 -11.79 -27.24
C ALA A 24 -3.87 -10.58 -26.48
N ALA A 25 -3.22 -10.17 -25.38
CA ALA A 25 -3.63 -9.01 -24.60
C ALA A 25 -3.52 -7.71 -25.40
N ARG A 26 -2.42 -7.53 -26.15
CA ARG A 26 -2.21 -6.36 -27.03
C ARG A 26 -3.30 -6.22 -28.11
N SER A 27 -3.82 -7.34 -28.60
CA SER A 27 -4.79 -7.36 -29.70
C SER A 27 -6.24 -7.23 -29.23
N LYS A 28 -6.50 -7.30 -27.93
CA LYS A 28 -7.85 -7.12 -27.38
C LYS A 28 -8.23 -5.65 -27.39
N GLU A 29 -9.45 -5.37 -27.83
CA GLU A 29 -10.04 -4.04 -27.70
C GLU A 29 -10.23 -3.71 -26.22
N ILE A 30 -9.74 -2.54 -25.81
CA ILE A 30 -9.99 -1.99 -24.47
C ILE A 30 -11.11 -0.97 -24.64
N LYS A 31 -12.35 -1.39 -24.35
CA LYS A 31 -13.50 -0.49 -24.38
C LYS A 31 -13.34 0.56 -23.28
N GLN A 32 -13.22 1.81 -23.68
CA GLN A 32 -13.36 2.94 -22.77
C GLN A 32 -14.85 3.22 -22.60
N VAL A 33 -15.32 3.28 -21.36
CA VAL A 33 -16.72 3.54 -21.05
C VAL A 33 -16.78 4.85 -20.28
N GLY A 34 -17.45 5.85 -20.87
CA GLY A 34 -17.69 7.13 -20.22
C GLY A 34 -18.85 7.07 -19.23
N LEU A 35 -18.95 8.07 -18.33
CA LEU A 35 -20.04 8.17 -17.36
C LEU A 35 -21.43 8.19 -18.01
N GLY A 36 -21.58 8.90 -19.14
CA GLY A 36 -22.85 8.98 -19.88
C GLY A 36 -23.33 7.65 -20.44
N GLU A 37 -22.42 6.75 -20.83
CA GLU A 37 -22.79 5.38 -21.28
C GLU A 37 -23.29 4.50 -20.13
N LEU A 38 -22.90 4.83 -18.89
CA LEU A 38 -23.36 4.14 -17.68
C LEU A 38 -24.63 4.77 -17.10
N GLY A 39 -25.14 5.86 -17.69
CA GLY A 39 -26.24 6.63 -17.13
C GLY A 39 -25.90 7.29 -15.79
N ILE A 40 -24.61 7.56 -15.56
CA ILE A 40 -24.11 8.16 -14.31
C ILE A 40 -23.88 9.65 -14.54
N GLU A 41 -24.53 10.48 -13.73
CA GLU A 41 -24.22 11.90 -13.65
C GLU A 41 -22.95 12.14 -12.83
N ARG A 42 -22.23 13.21 -13.16
CA ARG A 42 -21.00 13.56 -12.45
C ARG A 42 -21.39 14.03 -11.04
N GLY A 43 -21.14 13.19 -10.04
CA GLY A 43 -21.39 13.53 -8.63
C GLY A 43 -20.48 14.63 -8.10
N GLU A 44 -20.77 15.08 -6.87
CA GLU A 44 -19.92 16.02 -6.14
C GLU A 44 -18.58 15.37 -5.75
N VAL A 45 -17.54 16.19 -5.62
CA VAL A 45 -16.21 15.72 -5.21
C VAL A 45 -16.31 15.24 -3.77
N GLY A 46 -16.03 13.96 -3.51
CA GLY A 46 -16.19 13.36 -2.19
C GLY A 46 -15.29 13.98 -1.12
N GLU A 47 -14.02 14.25 -1.45
CA GLU A 47 -13.03 14.82 -0.53
C GLU A 47 -12.05 15.72 -1.30
N THR A 48 -11.57 16.78 -0.64
CA THR A 48 -10.56 17.69 -1.20
C THR A 48 -9.26 17.53 -0.43
N ILE A 49 -8.14 17.39 -1.16
CA ILE A 49 -6.81 17.34 -0.56
C ILE A 49 -6.39 18.77 -0.21
N GLU A 50 -6.23 19.06 1.08
CA GLU A 50 -5.83 20.39 1.56
C GLU A 50 -4.31 20.61 1.58
N GLY A 51 -3.52 19.53 1.56
CA GLY A 51 -2.06 19.63 1.59
C GLY A 51 -1.36 18.29 1.44
N LEU A 52 -0.10 18.36 1.03
CA LEU A 52 0.83 17.24 0.92
C LEU A 52 2.14 17.63 1.60
N ALA A 53 2.65 16.76 2.47
CA ALA A 53 3.94 16.94 3.13
C ALA A 53 4.68 15.61 3.15
N ASP A 54 6.00 15.67 3.02
CA ASP A 54 6.85 14.47 3.14
C ASP A 54 6.92 14.01 4.60
N ALA A 55 7.04 12.69 4.79
CA ALA A 55 7.29 12.13 6.11
C ALA A 55 8.67 12.57 6.63
N GLU A 56 8.77 12.78 7.94
CA GLU A 56 10.05 13.11 8.58
C GLU A 56 11.09 12.00 8.33
N ALA A 57 12.34 12.39 8.05
CA ALA A 57 13.44 11.45 7.91
C ALA A 57 13.70 10.72 9.23
N ARG A 58 14.08 9.43 9.13
CA ARG A 58 14.44 8.64 10.32
C ARG A 58 15.63 9.27 11.04
N LYS A 59 15.48 9.52 12.35
CA LYS A 59 16.58 9.95 13.22
C LYS A 59 17.51 8.76 13.52
N ALA A 60 18.77 9.05 13.86
CA ALA A 60 19.70 8.02 14.29
C ALA A 60 19.18 7.29 15.53
N GLY A 61 19.35 5.96 15.55
CA GLY A 61 18.99 5.14 16.71
C GLY A 61 19.97 5.28 17.88
N ALA A 62 19.62 4.71 19.03
CA ALA A 62 20.49 4.62 20.18
C ALA A 62 21.41 3.39 20.07
N ILE A 63 22.72 3.57 20.32
CA ILE A 63 23.68 2.48 20.47
C ILE A 63 23.80 2.18 21.96
N ILE A 64 23.41 0.98 22.39
CA ILE A 64 23.51 0.53 23.78
C ILE A 64 24.65 -0.48 23.85
N GLN A 65 25.68 -0.17 24.64
CA GLN A 65 26.77 -1.09 24.93
C GLN A 65 26.38 -2.00 26.09
N ASP A 66 26.81 -3.26 26.03
CA ASP A 66 26.51 -4.23 27.07
C ASP A 66 27.46 -4.11 28.26
N ASP A 67 26.92 -3.59 29.36
CA ASP A 67 27.55 -3.50 30.68
C ASP A 67 26.83 -4.37 31.72
N GLY A 68 25.95 -5.28 31.28
CA GLY A 68 25.06 -6.06 32.15
C GLY A 68 23.69 -5.42 32.38
N THR A 69 23.44 -4.18 31.93
CA THR A 69 22.13 -3.49 32.02
C THR A 69 21.46 -3.24 30.67
N ALA A 70 22.06 -3.74 29.57
CA ALA A 70 21.59 -3.43 28.23
C ALA A 70 20.16 -3.89 27.94
N VAL A 71 19.73 -5.03 28.51
CA VAL A 71 18.37 -5.56 28.33
C VAL A 71 17.31 -4.57 28.84
N ASP A 72 17.48 -4.06 30.07
CA ASP A 72 16.55 -3.11 30.67
C ASP A 72 16.47 -1.80 29.86
N ARG A 73 17.62 -1.34 29.36
CA ARG A 73 17.71 -0.14 28.51
C ARG A 73 17.03 -0.32 27.16
N ILE A 74 17.15 -1.49 26.53
CA ILE A 74 16.45 -1.79 25.27
C ILE A 74 14.94 -1.82 25.49
N LEU A 75 14.48 -2.49 26.56
CA LEU A 75 13.05 -2.54 26.89
C LEU A 75 12.47 -1.15 27.15
N GLN A 76 13.22 -0.28 27.84
CA GLN A 76 12.81 1.09 28.06
C GLN A 76 12.60 1.84 26.73
N VAL A 77 13.55 1.75 25.80
CA VAL A 77 13.44 2.41 24.48
C VAL A 77 12.25 1.89 23.68
N LEU A 78 12.02 0.58 23.70
CA LEU A 78 10.90 -0.03 22.96
C LEU A 78 9.54 0.35 23.58
N ALA A 79 9.45 0.43 24.91
CA ALA A 79 8.26 0.88 25.61
C ALA A 79 7.97 2.38 25.35
N GLU A 80 9.00 3.23 25.37
CA GLU A 80 8.88 4.65 25.00
C GLU A 80 8.40 4.82 23.55
N ALA A 81 8.88 3.96 22.64
CA ALA A 81 8.45 3.93 21.24
C ALA A 81 7.07 3.28 21.01
N LYS A 82 6.44 2.71 22.04
CA LYS A 82 5.12 2.04 22.00
C LYS A 82 5.04 0.90 20.98
N VAL A 83 6.13 0.18 20.80
CA VAL A 83 6.23 -0.97 19.88
C VAL A 83 6.26 -2.32 20.59
N VAL A 84 6.28 -2.31 21.93
CA VAL A 84 6.12 -3.47 22.83
C VAL A 84 5.21 -3.12 23.99
#